data_AF-A0A6L6WNF0-F1
#
_entry.id   AF-A0A6L6WNF0-F1
#
_cell.length_a   1.000
_cell.length_b   1.000
_cell.length_c   1.000
_cell.angle_alpha   90.00
_cell.angle_beta   90.00
_cell.angle_gamma   90.00
#
_symmetry.space_group_name_H-M   'P 1'
#
loop_
_entity.id
_entity.type
_entity.pdbx_description
1 polymer ?
#
loop_
_entity_poly.entity_id
_entity_poly.type
_entity_poly.pdbx_seq_one_letter_code
_entity_poly.pdbx_strand_id
1 'polypeptide(L)'
;MDDIDDPFIRYRYLGFIAVAAVTAYELAIKDVMQRFADEKHKALGELTRAKFSRLNGRISLNDLKRGQIVCFGRKYLVKFDKKLLEAETIARTAREPSIASSYGNLVSWRHKFVHEGEPPTNATYPELRSAYTQGKEVIRCMDMALRR
;
A
#
# COMPACT_ATOMS: atom_id res chain seq x y z
N MET A 1 -7.81 -19.67 15.16
CA MET A 1 -8.45 -18.54 15.85
C MET A 1 -9.88 -18.98 16.01
N ASP A 2 -10.14 -19.61 17.16
CA ASP A 2 -11.49 -19.96 17.58
C ASP A 2 -12.36 -18.70 17.55
N ASP A 3 -13.59 -18.88 17.09
CA ASP A 3 -14.48 -17.81 16.64
C ASP A 3 -14.66 -16.75 17.75
N ILE A 4 -14.43 -15.48 17.41
CA ILE A 4 -14.80 -14.38 18.30
C ILE A 4 -16.30 -14.21 18.13
N ASP A 5 -17.06 -14.80 19.06
CA ASP A 5 -18.53 -14.80 19.01
C ASP A 5 -19.12 -13.39 19.04
N ASP A 6 -18.46 -12.44 19.69
CA ASP A 6 -18.88 -11.04 19.75
C ASP A 6 -18.55 -10.30 18.44
N PRO A 7 -19.57 -9.91 17.64
CA PRO A 7 -19.35 -9.22 16.37
C PRO A 7 -18.66 -7.86 16.56
N PHE A 8 -18.98 -7.13 17.63
CA PHE A 8 -18.41 -5.82 17.93
C PHE A 8 -16.90 -5.92 18.19
N ILE A 9 -16.48 -6.91 18.98
CA ILE A 9 -15.06 -7.17 19.23
C ILE A 9 -14.36 -7.56 17.93
N ARG A 10 -14.94 -8.48 17.16
CA ARG A 10 -14.40 -8.93 15.87
C ARG A 10 -14.16 -7.76 14.91
N TYR A 11 -15.11 -6.83 14.80
CA TYR A 11 -14.97 -5.66 13.94
C TYR A 11 -13.83 -4.73 14.35
N ARG A 12 -13.65 -4.50 15.66
CA ARG A 12 -12.53 -3.68 16.16
C ARG A 12 -11.18 -4.30 15.83
N TYR A 13 -11.06 -5.63 15.93
CA TYR A 13 -9.84 -6.32 15.52
C TYR A 13 -9.59 -6.21 14.02
N LEU A 14 -10.62 -6.37 13.17
CA LEU A 14 -10.47 -6.21 11.72
C LEU A 14 -10.01 -4.80 11.35
N GLY A 15 -10.63 -3.78 11.93
CA GLY A 15 -10.23 -2.39 11.77
C GLY A 15 -8.80 -2.14 12.22
N PHE A 16 -8.43 -2.66 13.39
CA PHE A 16 -7.06 -2.58 13.90
C PHE A 16 -6.04 -3.25 12.97
N ILE A 17 -6.34 -4.43 12.43
CA ILE A 17 -5.44 -5.12 11.49
C ILE A 17 -5.32 -4.31 10.18
N ALA A 18 -6.41 -3.72 9.68
CA ALA A 18 -6.36 -2.84 8.51
C ALA A 18 -5.46 -1.62 8.75
N VAL A 19 -5.56 -0.99 9.93
CA VAL A 19 -4.66 0.10 10.34
C VAL A 19 -3.21 -0.37 10.34
N ALA A 20 -2.90 -1.48 11.01
CA ALA A 20 -1.55 -2.02 11.10
C ALA A 20 -0.96 -2.37 9.72
N ALA A 21 -1.76 -2.99 8.86
CA ALA A 21 -1.37 -3.34 7.48
C ALA A 21 -1.00 -2.09 6.66
N VAL A 22 -1.86 -1.07 6.69
CA VAL A 22 -1.65 0.21 5.98
C VAL A 22 -0.45 0.97 6.54
N THR A 23 -0.23 0.95 7.86
CA THR A 23 0.97 1.53 8.47
C THR A 23 2.24 0.81 8.02
N ALA A 24 2.23 -0.52 7.94
CA ALA A 24 3.36 -1.28 7.41
C ALA A 24 3.65 -0.91 5.95
N TYR A 25 2.61 -0.73 5.13
CA TYR A 25 2.77 -0.25 3.76
C TYR A 25 3.40 1.14 3.70
N GLU A 26 2.92 2.08 4.52
CA GLU A 26 3.46 3.43 4.55
C GLU A 26 4.95 3.44 4.90
N LEU A 27 5.37 2.65 5.89
CA LEU A 27 6.78 2.52 6.28
C LEU A 27 7.62 1.92 5.14
N ALA A 28 7.16 0.83 4.52
CA ALA A 28 7.87 0.20 3.42
C ALA A 28 7.97 1.13 2.19
N ILE A 29 6.92 1.89 1.89
CA ILE A 29 6.92 2.86 0.80
C ILE A 29 7.94 3.97 1.06
N LYS A 30 7.99 4.51 2.28
CA LYS A 30 8.99 5.51 2.69
C LYS A 30 10.40 4.95 2.54
N ASP A 31 10.65 3.73 2.99
CA ASP A 31 11.96 3.09 2.92
C ASP A 31 12.44 2.91 1.48
N VAL A 32 11.59 2.39 0.59
CA VAL A 32 11.92 2.24 -0.84
C VAL A 32 12.30 3.58 -1.48
N MET A 33 11.53 4.64 -1.21
CA MET A 33 11.80 5.96 -1.79
C MET A 33 13.08 6.59 -1.24
N GLN A 34 13.29 6.50 0.08
CA GLN A 34 14.48 7.06 0.73
C GLN A 34 15.74 6.36 0.24
N ARG A 35 15.73 5.03 0.19
CA ARG A 35 16.84 4.23 -0.33
C ARG A 35 17.19 4.60 -1.77
N PHE A 36 16.17 4.69 -2.64
CA PHE A 36 16.37 5.11 -4.02
C PHE A 36 16.96 6.53 -4.13
N ALA A 37 16.47 7.47 -3.32
CA ALA A 37 16.96 8.84 -3.31
C ALA A 37 18.42 8.92 -2.83
N ASP A 38 18.77 8.20 -1.76
CA ASP A 38 20.12 8.13 -1.21
C ASP A 38 21.11 7.53 -2.23
N GLU A 39 20.71 6.47 -2.95
CA GLU A 39 21.53 5.87 -4.02
C GLU A 39 21.78 6.83 -5.18
N LYS A 40 20.84 7.75 -5.46
CA LYS A 40 20.99 8.75 -6.51
C LYS A 40 21.90 9.89 -6.07
N HIS A 41 21.64 10.50 -4.93
CA HIS A 41 22.44 11.61 -4.40
C HIS A 41 22.08 11.91 -2.94
N LYS A 42 23.07 12.13 -2.08
CA LYS A 42 22.86 12.40 -0.63
C LYS A 42 21.88 13.56 -0.36
N ALA A 43 22.02 14.68 -1.07
CA ALA A 43 21.11 15.82 -0.90
C ALA A 43 19.66 15.51 -1.35
N LEU A 44 19.48 14.64 -2.35
CA LEU A 44 18.16 14.17 -2.76
C LEU A 44 17.55 13.26 -1.68
N GLY A 45 18.38 12.44 -1.02
CA GLY A 45 18.01 11.66 0.15
C GLY A 45 17.43 12.51 1.28
N GLU A 46 18.13 13.58 1.67
CA GLU A 46 17.64 14.51 2.70
C GLU A 46 16.34 15.21 2.30
N LEU A 47 16.24 15.67 1.05
CA LEU A 47 15.01 16.28 0.55
C LEU A 47 13.82 15.31 0.57
N THR A 48 14.08 14.05 0.17
CA THR A 48 13.10 12.96 0.18
C THR A 48 12.63 12.66 1.60
N ARG A 49 13.55 12.56 2.57
CA ARG A 49 13.23 12.38 4.00
C ARG A 49 12.36 13.54 4.52
N ALA A 50 12.77 14.78 4.27
CA ALA A 50 12.01 15.96 4.69
C ALA A 50 10.61 15.99 4.08
N LYS A 51 10.48 15.73 2.78
CA LYS A 51 9.21 15.72 2.05
C LYS A 51 8.25 14.63 2.54
N PHE A 52 8.76 13.42 2.75
CA PHE A 52 7.95 12.25 3.10
C PHE A 52 7.83 12.00 4.61
N SER A 53 8.45 12.83 5.45
CA SER A 53 8.20 12.85 6.89
C SER A 53 6.72 13.08 7.24
N ARG A 54 5.97 13.77 6.36
CA ARG A 54 4.55 14.15 6.55
C ARG A 54 3.57 13.36 5.69
N LEU A 55 3.93 12.15 5.26
CA LEU A 55 3.15 11.38 4.28
C LEU A 55 1.75 10.91 4.77
N ASN A 56 1.49 11.04 6.08
CA ASN A 56 0.34 10.50 6.82
C ASN A 56 -0.91 10.26 5.95
N GLY A 57 -1.16 8.99 5.63
CA GLY A 57 -2.38 8.53 4.97
C GLY A 57 -2.46 8.76 3.44
N ARG A 58 -1.52 9.48 2.82
CA ARG A 58 -1.47 9.68 1.35
C ARG A 58 -0.73 8.55 0.65
N ILE A 59 -1.25 7.33 0.81
CA ILE A 59 -0.67 6.13 0.22
C ILE A 59 -1.59 5.48 -0.81
N SER A 60 -2.65 6.15 -1.26
CA SER A 60 -3.49 5.58 -2.33
C SER A 60 -2.64 5.38 -3.60
N LEU A 61 -3.04 4.46 -4.49
CA LEU A 61 -2.33 4.26 -5.76
C LEU A 61 -2.17 5.57 -6.56
N ASN A 62 -3.16 6.46 -6.49
CA ASN A 62 -3.08 7.76 -7.13
C ASN A 62 -2.05 8.66 -6.45
N ASP A 63 -1.95 8.65 -5.12
CA ASP A 63 -0.91 9.39 -4.39
C ASP A 63 0.50 8.87 -4.75
N LEU A 64 0.66 7.55 -4.87
CA LEU A 64 1.92 6.94 -5.29
C LEU A 64 2.31 7.41 -6.70
N LYS A 65 1.38 7.32 -7.66
CA LYS A 65 1.64 7.67 -9.06
C LYS A 65 1.84 9.16 -9.28
N ARG A 66 0.94 9.99 -8.75
CA ARG A 66 0.88 11.45 -9.02
C ARG A 66 1.68 12.29 -8.04
N GLY A 67 1.94 11.77 -6.84
CA GLY A 67 2.68 12.48 -5.82
C GLY A 67 4.12 11.97 -5.72
N GLN A 68 4.27 10.69 -5.42
CA GLN A 68 5.53 10.16 -4.91
C GLN A 68 6.50 9.77 -6.02
N ILE A 69 6.12 8.84 -6.90
CA ILE A 69 7.00 8.26 -7.92
C ILE A 69 7.34 9.30 -9.00
N VAL A 70 6.39 10.14 -9.40
CA VAL A 70 6.59 11.14 -10.45
C VAL A 70 7.70 12.15 -10.10
N CYS A 71 7.96 12.40 -8.81
CA CYS A 71 9.02 13.30 -8.36
C CYS A 71 10.42 12.85 -8.77
N PHE A 72 10.60 11.56 -9.00
CA PHE A 72 11.87 10.99 -9.46
C PHE A 72 11.98 10.96 -11.00
N GLY A 73 10.90 11.32 -11.70
CA GLY A 73 10.82 11.42 -13.15
C GLY A 73 9.82 10.45 -13.77
N ARG A 74 9.20 10.88 -14.88
CA ARG A 74 8.13 10.15 -15.58
C ARG A 74 8.54 8.74 -16.03
N LYS A 75 9.83 8.51 -16.29
CA LYS A 75 10.34 7.17 -16.65
C LYS A 75 10.07 6.11 -15.58
N TYR A 76 10.14 6.49 -14.29
CA TYR A 76 9.89 5.57 -13.19
C TYR A 76 8.41 5.28 -13.01
N LEU A 77 7.56 6.26 -13.28
CA LEU A 77 6.11 6.07 -13.32
C LEU A 77 5.72 5.06 -14.41
N VAL A 78 6.24 5.20 -15.62
CA VAL A 78 5.99 4.24 -16.72
C VAL A 78 6.49 2.84 -16.35
N LYS A 79 7.66 2.73 -15.73
CA LYS A 79 8.20 1.43 -15.27
C LYS A 79 7.33 0.82 -14.18
N PHE A 80 6.81 1.63 -13.25
CA PHE A 80 5.88 1.18 -12.20
C PHE A 80 4.56 0.69 -12.79
N ASP A 81 3.94 1.46 -13.69
CA ASP A 81 2.69 1.07 -14.35
C ASP A 81 2.86 -0.24 -15.12
N LYS A 82 3.98 -0.40 -15.85
CA LYS A 82 4.31 -1.64 -16.53
C LYS A 82 4.44 -2.82 -15.56
N LYS A 83 5.16 -2.65 -14.45
CA LYS A 83 5.35 -3.70 -13.45
C LYS A 83 4.05 -4.10 -12.75
N LEU A 84 3.22 -3.11 -12.44
CA LEU A 84 1.91 -3.35 -11.83
C LEU A 84 0.98 -4.09 -12.80
N LEU A 85 1.01 -3.77 -14.10
CA LEU A 85 0.23 -4.47 -15.12
C LEU A 85 0.71 -5.92 -15.33
N GLU A 86 2.03 -6.15 -15.30
CA GLU A 86 2.61 -7.49 -15.34
C GLU A 86 2.13 -8.32 -14.14
N ALA A 87 2.22 -7.76 -12.92
CA ALA A 87 1.76 -8.43 -11.70
C ALA A 87 0.26 -8.71 -11.72
N GLU A 88 -0.58 -7.75 -12.17
CA GLU A 88 -2.03 -7.95 -12.33
C GLU A 88 -2.35 -9.06 -13.34
N THR A 89 -1.57 -9.18 -14.40
CA THR A 89 -1.77 -10.24 -15.40
C THR A 89 -1.42 -11.61 -14.82
N ILE A 90 -0.38 -11.70 -13.99
CA ILE A 90 -0.01 -12.93 -13.28
C ILE A 90 -1.12 -13.31 -12.29
N ALA A 91 -1.56 -12.38 -11.43
CA ALA A 91 -2.64 -12.61 -10.47
C ALA A 91 -3.92 -13.08 -11.17
N ARG A 92 -4.32 -12.40 -12.26
CA ARG A 92 -5.49 -12.81 -13.05
C ARG A 92 -5.37 -14.22 -13.62
N THR A 93 -4.20 -14.59 -14.12
CA THR A 93 -3.96 -15.94 -14.67
C THR A 93 -4.04 -17.01 -13.59
N ALA A 94 -3.56 -16.69 -12.38
CA ALA A 94 -3.66 -17.54 -11.20
C ALA A 94 -5.06 -17.54 -10.54
N ARG A 95 -6.02 -16.78 -11.08
CA ARG A 95 -7.37 -16.55 -10.51
C ARG A 95 -7.32 -15.94 -9.11
N GLU A 96 -6.31 -15.12 -8.84
CA GLU A 96 -6.16 -14.36 -7.61
C GLU A 96 -6.91 -13.02 -7.70
N PRO A 97 -7.24 -12.39 -6.56
CA PRO A 97 -7.84 -11.06 -6.53
C PRO A 97 -6.94 -10.00 -7.18
N SER A 98 -7.53 -8.96 -7.76
CA SER A 98 -6.80 -7.82 -8.30
C SER A 98 -5.91 -7.17 -7.22
N ILE A 99 -4.66 -6.97 -7.56
CA ILE A 99 -3.64 -6.32 -6.71
C ILE A 99 -4.04 -4.88 -6.40
N ALA A 100 -4.41 -4.12 -7.43
CA ALA A 100 -4.77 -2.71 -7.29
C ALA A 100 -6.04 -2.53 -6.44
N SER A 101 -7.03 -3.39 -6.66
CA SER A 101 -8.28 -3.37 -5.91
C SER A 101 -8.07 -3.77 -4.45
N SER A 102 -7.30 -4.83 -4.22
CA SER A 102 -6.92 -5.32 -2.89
C SER A 102 -6.21 -4.25 -2.05
N TYR A 103 -5.22 -3.59 -2.65
CA TYR A 103 -4.51 -2.49 -2.02
C TYR A 103 -5.44 -1.31 -1.71
N GLY A 104 -6.28 -0.90 -2.68
CA GLY A 104 -7.25 0.17 -2.51
C GLY A 104 -8.27 -0.12 -1.39
N ASN A 105 -8.74 -1.36 -1.31
CA ASN A 105 -9.67 -1.81 -0.27
C ASN A 105 -9.06 -1.68 1.12
N LEU A 106 -7.80 -2.10 1.33
CA LEU A 106 -7.13 -1.96 2.63
C LEU A 106 -6.98 -0.50 3.07
N VAL A 107 -6.57 0.38 2.15
CA VAL A 107 -6.45 1.82 2.42
C VAL A 107 -7.83 2.40 2.78
N SER A 108 -8.88 1.98 2.06
CA SER A 108 -10.26 2.39 2.33
C SER A 108 -10.76 1.90 3.70
N TRP A 109 -10.57 0.62 4.03
CA TRP A 109 -10.98 0.06 5.33
C TRP A 109 -10.29 0.75 6.50
N ARG A 110 -8.98 1.05 6.38
CA ARG A 110 -8.28 1.87 7.37
C ARG A 110 -8.89 3.26 7.48
N HIS A 111 -9.22 3.90 6.37
CA HIS A 111 -9.79 5.24 6.38
C HIS A 111 -11.13 5.26 7.11
N LYS A 112 -12.05 4.36 6.74
CA LYS A 112 -13.36 4.21 7.38
C LYS A 112 -13.23 3.95 8.87
N PHE A 113 -12.37 3.01 9.26
CA PHE A 113 -12.21 2.66 10.67
C PHE A 113 -11.65 3.82 11.51
N VAL A 114 -10.65 4.56 10.99
CA VAL A 114 -10.00 5.65 11.74
C VAL A 114 -10.87 6.91 11.81
N HIS A 115 -11.62 7.24 10.76
CA HIS A 115 -12.35 8.50 10.67
C HIS A 115 -13.84 8.37 10.97
N GLU A 116 -14.47 7.29 10.50
CA GLU A 116 -15.91 7.08 10.63
C GLU A 116 -16.23 6.21 11.85
N GLY A 117 -15.22 5.54 12.43
CA GLY A 117 -15.42 4.54 13.48
C GLY A 117 -16.23 3.33 13.00
N GLU A 118 -16.48 3.27 11.69
CA GLU A 118 -17.35 2.29 11.08
C GLU A 118 -16.58 0.99 10.85
N PRO A 119 -17.21 -0.15 11.17
CA PRO A 119 -16.64 -1.43 10.81
C PRO A 119 -16.54 -1.50 9.27
N PRO A 120 -15.51 -2.14 8.72
CA PRO A 120 -15.53 -2.49 7.31
C PRO A 120 -16.65 -3.54 7.12
N THR A 121 -17.84 -3.07 6.75
CA THR A 121 -19.10 -3.83 6.68
C THR A 121 -19.03 -5.04 5.75
N ASN A 122 -18.05 -5.04 4.84
CA ASN A 122 -17.88 -6.05 3.80
C ASN A 122 -16.50 -6.74 3.87
N ALA A 123 -15.80 -6.66 5.01
CA ALA A 123 -14.47 -7.27 5.13
C ALA A 123 -14.49 -8.39 6.17
N THR A 124 -14.17 -9.60 5.71
CA THR A 124 -13.85 -10.74 6.56
C THR A 124 -12.35 -10.81 6.82
N TYR A 125 -11.93 -11.53 7.87
CA TYR A 125 -10.50 -11.74 8.13
C TYR A 125 -9.75 -12.39 6.95
N PRO A 126 -10.28 -13.44 6.27
CA PRO A 126 -9.65 -14.00 5.08
C PRO A 126 -9.48 -13.00 3.94
N GLU A 127 -10.48 -12.16 3.68
CA GLU A 127 -10.39 -11.10 2.66
C GLU A 127 -9.32 -10.07 3.01
N LEU A 128 -9.23 -9.67 4.29
CA LEU A 128 -8.21 -8.75 4.75
C LEU A 128 -6.80 -9.34 4.59
N ARG A 129 -6.61 -10.60 4.99
CA ARG A 129 -5.34 -11.31 4.82
C ARG A 129 -4.95 -11.45 3.35
N SER A 130 -5.91 -11.78 2.50
CA SER A 130 -5.72 -11.87 1.05
C SER A 130 -5.32 -10.51 0.48
N ALA A 131 -6.08 -9.46 0.82
CA ALA A 131 -5.81 -8.11 0.40
C ALA A 131 -4.43 -7.63 0.88
N TYR A 132 -4.02 -8.02 2.10
CA TYR A 132 -2.69 -7.71 2.63
C TYR A 132 -1.58 -8.37 1.84
N THR A 133 -1.81 -9.62 1.43
CA THR A 133 -0.85 -10.38 0.63
C THR A 133 -0.69 -9.75 -0.75
N GLN A 134 -1.81 -9.45 -1.42
CA GLN A 134 -1.82 -8.82 -2.74
C GLN A 134 -1.30 -7.38 -2.71
N GLY A 135 -1.64 -6.60 -1.68
CA GLY A 135 -1.17 -5.22 -1.56
C GLY A 135 0.35 -5.08 -1.41
N LYS A 136 1.05 -6.11 -0.91
CA LYS A 136 2.53 -6.13 -0.92
C LYS A 136 3.10 -6.10 -2.34
N GLU A 137 2.40 -6.64 -3.32
CA GLU A 137 2.87 -6.64 -4.71
C GLU A 137 2.89 -5.22 -5.29
N VAL A 138 2.05 -4.30 -4.83
CA VAL A 138 2.16 -2.87 -5.18
C VAL A 138 3.51 -2.30 -4.75
N ILE A 139 3.90 -2.57 -3.51
CA ILE A 139 5.18 -2.10 -2.93
C ILE A 139 6.35 -2.76 -3.64
N ARG A 140 6.25 -4.06 -3.94
CA ARG A 140 7.25 -4.78 -4.73
C ARG A 140 7.40 -4.19 -6.13
N CYS A 141 6.29 -3.90 -6.83
CA CYS A 141 6.32 -3.25 -8.14
C CYS A 141 6.98 -1.88 -8.07
N MET A 142 6.73 -1.12 -7.00
CA MET A 142 7.36 0.18 -6.77
C MET A 142 8.86 0.04 -6.55
N ASP A 143 9.30 -0.89 -5.71
CA ASP A 143 10.72 -1.19 -5.47
C ASP A 143 11.41 -1.62 -6.78
N MET A 144 10.80 -2.52 -7.55
CA MET A 144 11.34 -2.93 -8.85
C MET A 144 11.44 -1.76 -9.85
N ALA A 145 10.46 -0.85 -9.84
CA ALA A 145 10.50 0.34 -10.68
C ALA A 145 11.63 1.28 -10.26
N LEU A 146 11.82 1.46 -8.95
CA LEU A 146 12.82 2.34 -8.36
C LEU A 146 14.17 1.66 -8.10
N ARG A 147 14.47 0.51 -8.71
CA ARG A 147 15.83 -0.03 -8.77
C ARG A 147 16.61 0.55 -9.96
N ARG A 148 17.90 0.82 -9.73
CA ARG A 148 18.86 1.33 -10.72
C ARG A 148 19.02 0.37 -11.90
#